data_AF-A0A8S9W976-F1
#
_entry.id   AF-A0A8S9W976-F1
#
_cell.length_a   1.000
_cell.length_b   1.000
_cell.length_c   1.000
_cell.angle_alpha   90.00
_cell.angle_beta   90.00
_cell.angle_gamma   90.00
#
_symmetry.space_group_name_H-M   'P 1'
#
loop_
_entity.id
_entity.type
_entity.pdbx_description
1 polymer ?
#
loop_
_entity_poly.entity_id
_entity_poly.type
_entity_poly.pdbx_seq_one_letter_code
_entity_poly.pdbx_strand_id
1 'polypeptide(L)'
;MNGEAEKKSDSFDCLCSTLDLTKENGLVELDSDTDDEFQRYILKQAKEKLDIDAIFFLKPEIGPSIPLIYFRKLESRDSHKIAELHQLIWNMGQAPLLFVVLPTTVLIYNAYEPPKKLEDGELDCQAGLIEELELYVEAETEIKERLKYHRSELVTGSYWQKHGEQFKKEKRAYQTLLHNLDFMREKLIENGLPADIVHKLLNRSIFIKYLEDRKDKEGHNVFPEGYFARHLQGAKCFTDLLSDRGATYSLFRDLNDKFNGDIFIINREEEKTTQEHLILLQRLLKGDTYLDSGQMALWPLYSFDVIPIELISNIYQQFLHHELNNETTGQYYTPCHLVTFLMDEVLPWNGDNIDLKVFDPSCGSGVFFGRGISQAYKSVDAGESGTTSIDFGSDRYSHEKYFWCRYR
;
A
#
# COMPACT_ATOMS: atom_id res chain seq x y z
N MET A 1 -6.50 23.28 29.54
CA MET A 1 -6.43 23.57 28.10
C MET A 1 -5.09 24.11 27.62
N ASN A 2 -4.44 25.13 28.21
CA ASN A 2 -3.09 25.55 27.76
C ASN A 2 -1.94 24.62 28.23
N GLY A 3 -2.02 24.02 29.42
CA GLY A 3 -0.95 23.14 29.94
C GLY A 3 -0.94 21.70 29.41
N GLU A 4 -1.97 21.27 28.66
CA GLU A 4 -2.06 19.94 28.05
C GLU A 4 -1.44 19.91 26.65
N ALA A 5 -1.51 21.02 25.91
CA ALA A 5 -0.81 21.16 24.63
C ALA A 5 0.71 21.32 24.82
N GLU A 6 1.16 21.95 25.92
CA GLU A 6 2.60 22.09 26.23
C GLU A 6 3.27 20.74 26.54
N LYS A 7 2.58 19.80 27.18
CA LYS A 7 3.13 18.45 27.47
C LYS A 7 3.29 17.58 26.22
N LYS A 8 2.41 17.73 25.21
CA LYS A 8 2.52 17.02 23.91
C LYS A 8 3.82 17.30 23.18
N SER A 9 4.26 18.56 23.21
CA SER A 9 5.48 19.01 22.54
C SER A 9 6.70 18.43 23.24
N ASP A 10 6.72 18.48 24.57
CA ASP A 10 7.91 18.20 25.36
C ASP A 10 8.45 16.76 25.19
N SER A 11 7.59 15.74 25.25
CA SER A 11 8.03 14.34 25.13
C SER A 11 8.55 14.00 23.72
N PHE A 12 7.88 14.52 22.69
CA PHE A 12 8.28 14.34 21.30
C PHE A 12 9.58 15.07 20.99
N ASP A 13 9.68 16.35 21.38
CA ASP A 13 10.87 17.17 21.18
C ASP A 13 12.07 16.60 21.96
N CYS A 14 11.84 16.11 23.18
CA CYS A 14 12.86 15.42 23.98
C CYS A 14 13.38 14.16 23.29
N LEU A 15 12.48 13.31 22.79
CA LEU A 15 12.85 12.10 22.05
C LEU A 15 13.64 12.45 20.79
N CYS A 16 13.11 13.34 19.96
CA CYS A 16 13.75 13.78 18.71
C CYS A 16 15.12 14.40 18.97
N SER A 17 15.27 15.24 20.00
CA SER A 17 16.56 15.80 20.40
C SER A 17 17.53 14.72 20.88
N THR A 18 17.06 13.72 21.63
CA THR A 18 17.90 12.61 22.12
C THR A 18 18.43 11.74 20.99
N LEU A 19 17.60 11.54 19.96
CA LEU A 19 17.92 10.70 18.81
C LEU A 19 18.58 11.47 17.65
N ASP A 20 18.83 12.78 17.83
CA ASP A 20 19.33 13.68 16.79
C ASP A 20 18.46 13.64 15.52
N LEU A 21 17.14 13.66 15.69
CA LEU A 21 16.15 13.74 14.61
C LEU A 21 15.61 15.18 14.56
N THR A 22 16.05 15.96 13.59
CA THR A 22 15.77 17.39 13.48
C THR A 22 15.24 17.76 12.10
N LYS A 23 14.64 18.95 11.99
CA LYS A 23 14.13 19.47 10.70
C LYS A 23 15.22 19.56 9.63
N GLU A 24 16.42 19.96 10.04
CA GLU A 24 17.58 20.08 9.16
C GLU A 24 17.99 18.71 8.58
N ASN A 25 17.90 17.64 9.39
CA ASN A 25 18.46 16.35 9.05
C ASN A 25 17.45 15.28 8.60
N GLY A 26 16.16 15.59 8.51
CA GLY A 26 15.17 14.70 7.92
C GLY A 26 13.78 14.67 8.55
N LEU A 27 13.59 15.27 9.72
CA LEU A 27 12.28 15.29 10.40
C LEU A 27 11.35 16.32 9.76
N VAL A 28 10.16 15.91 9.34
CA VAL A 28 9.14 16.81 8.79
C VAL A 28 7.83 16.55 9.52
N GLU A 29 7.28 17.59 10.13
CA GLU A 29 5.96 17.54 10.78
C GLU A 29 4.87 17.69 9.71
N LEU A 30 3.71 17.05 9.90
CA LEU A 30 2.66 17.04 8.88
C LEU A 30 2.05 18.41 8.56
N ASP A 31 2.18 19.37 9.47
CA ASP A 31 1.72 20.75 9.27
C ASP A 31 2.84 21.70 8.83
N SER A 32 4.05 21.17 8.57
CA SER A 32 5.17 21.95 8.06
C SER A 32 5.30 21.83 6.54
N ASP A 33 5.65 22.94 5.89
CA ASP A 33 5.99 22.94 4.48
C ASP A 33 7.38 22.33 4.26
N THR A 34 7.53 21.63 3.13
CA THR A 34 8.81 21.10 2.65
C THR A 34 9.01 21.49 1.20
N ASP A 35 10.24 21.86 0.86
CA ASP A 35 10.68 22.16 -0.51
C ASP A 35 10.93 20.89 -1.34
N ASP A 36 10.90 19.71 -0.72
CA ASP A 36 11.03 18.41 -1.39
C ASP A 36 9.64 17.91 -1.83
N GLU A 37 9.41 17.84 -3.14
CA GLU A 37 8.13 17.42 -3.73
C GLU A 37 7.76 15.98 -3.36
N PHE A 38 8.73 15.08 -3.24
CA PHE A 38 8.47 13.71 -2.85
C PHE A 38 8.01 13.64 -1.39
N GLN A 39 8.71 14.33 -0.49
CA GLN A 39 8.28 14.43 0.91
C GLN A 39 6.87 15.01 1.00
N ARG A 40 6.57 16.07 0.23
CA ARG A 40 5.24 16.68 0.19
C ARG A 40 4.17 15.70 -0.28
N TYR A 41 4.43 14.93 -1.32
CA TYR A 41 3.53 13.87 -1.79
C TYR A 41 3.26 12.83 -0.69
N ILE A 42 4.31 12.35 -0.02
CA ILE A 42 4.19 11.36 1.07
C ILE A 42 3.42 11.95 2.26
N LEU A 43 3.71 13.19 2.66
CA LEU A 43 3.02 13.90 3.74
C LEU A 43 1.55 14.11 3.43
N LYS A 44 1.20 14.46 2.20
CA LYS A 44 -0.20 14.61 1.76
C LYS A 44 -0.95 13.29 1.90
N GLN A 45 -0.37 12.20 1.40
CA GLN A 45 -0.98 10.87 1.53
C GLN A 45 -1.10 10.46 2.99
N ALA A 46 -0.07 10.69 3.81
CA ALA A 46 -0.12 10.44 5.24
C ALA A 46 -1.20 11.27 5.91
N LYS A 47 -1.33 12.57 5.62
CA LYS A 47 -2.35 13.47 6.19
C LYS A 47 -3.78 13.07 5.83
N GLU A 48 -3.98 12.58 4.61
CA GLU A 48 -5.29 12.15 4.13
C GLU A 48 -5.70 10.76 4.66
N LYS A 49 -4.74 9.86 4.88
CA LYS A 49 -5.00 8.43 5.09
C LYS A 49 -4.52 7.88 6.44
N LEU A 50 -3.60 8.55 7.10
CA LEU A 50 -2.96 8.12 8.34
C LEU A 50 -3.09 9.21 9.42
N ASP A 51 -3.35 8.79 10.64
CA ASP A 51 -3.39 9.68 11.80
C ASP A 51 -2.00 9.76 12.43
N ILE A 52 -1.04 10.36 11.73
CA ILE A 52 0.34 10.58 12.21
C ILE A 52 0.66 12.08 12.35
N ASP A 53 1.75 12.41 13.03
CA ASP A 53 2.14 13.79 13.34
C ASP A 53 3.43 14.24 12.65
N ALA A 54 4.35 13.30 12.41
CA ALA A 54 5.62 13.60 11.74
C ALA A 54 6.20 12.37 11.03
N ILE A 55 7.11 12.63 10.10
CA ILE A 55 7.87 11.61 9.37
C ILE A 55 9.35 11.97 9.44
N PHE A 56 10.20 11.00 9.77
CA PHE A 56 11.65 11.15 9.59
C PHE A 56 12.08 10.50 8.27
N PHE A 57 12.68 11.30 7.40
CA PHE A 57 13.20 10.89 6.10
C PHE A 57 14.72 10.75 6.11
N LEU A 58 15.22 9.65 5.56
CA LEU A 58 16.60 9.57 5.08
C LEU A 58 16.73 10.39 3.80
N LYS A 59 17.64 11.35 3.78
CA LYS A 59 17.95 12.17 2.61
C LYS A 59 19.23 11.63 1.95
N PRO A 60 19.14 10.79 0.90
CA PRO A 60 20.33 10.36 0.17
C PRO A 60 20.92 11.53 -0.62
N GLU A 61 22.20 11.41 -1.03
CA GLU A 61 22.83 12.40 -1.91
C GLU A 61 22.20 12.42 -3.31
N ILE A 62 21.68 11.27 -3.77
CA ILE A 62 21.05 11.07 -5.06
C ILE A 62 19.76 10.27 -4.84
N GLY A 63 18.68 10.68 -5.52
CA GLY A 63 17.37 10.08 -5.43
C GLY A 63 16.44 10.75 -4.41
N PRO A 64 15.19 10.28 -4.30
CA PRO A 64 14.20 10.87 -3.42
C PRO A 64 14.47 10.57 -1.95
N SER A 65 13.94 11.43 -1.08
CA SER A 65 13.89 11.21 0.36
C SER A 65 13.18 9.89 0.69
N ILE A 66 13.67 9.10 1.65
CA ILE A 66 13.11 7.78 2.00
C ILE A 66 12.50 7.84 3.40
N PRO A 67 11.19 7.60 3.59
CA PRO A 67 10.59 7.60 4.92
C PRO A 67 11.11 6.43 5.75
N LEU A 68 11.66 6.72 6.94
CA LEU A 68 12.19 5.71 7.85
C LEU A 68 11.30 5.50 9.08
N ILE A 69 10.76 6.58 9.64
CA ILE A 69 9.95 6.53 10.86
C ILE A 69 8.70 7.37 10.67
N TYR A 70 7.55 6.80 11.01
CA TYR A 70 6.32 7.55 11.25
C TYR A 70 6.13 7.78 12.74
N PHE A 71 5.76 9.00 13.12
CA PHE A 71 5.53 9.38 14.51
C PHE A 71 4.06 9.67 14.75
N ARG A 72 3.54 9.12 15.85
CA ARG A 72 2.21 9.46 16.37
C ARG A 72 2.32 9.87 17.83
N LYS A 73 1.87 11.07 18.17
CA LYS A 73 1.75 11.60 19.54
C LYS A 73 0.39 11.24 20.13
N LEU A 74 0.36 10.63 21.32
CA LEU A 74 -0.87 10.31 22.05
C LEU A 74 -0.77 10.76 23.52
N GLU A 75 -1.88 11.19 24.11
CA GLU A 75 -1.97 11.55 25.54
C GLU A 75 -1.94 10.34 26.47
N SER A 76 -2.46 9.22 25.98
CA SER A 76 -2.62 8.00 26.74
C SER A 76 -2.58 6.81 25.80
N ARG A 77 -2.18 5.66 26.34
CA ARG A 77 -2.16 4.40 25.60
C ARG A 77 -3.59 3.98 25.25
N ASP A 78 -3.95 4.12 23.99
CA ASP A 78 -5.20 3.62 23.40
C ASP A 78 -4.86 2.44 22.49
N SER A 79 -4.99 1.23 23.02
CA SER A 79 -4.58 0.00 22.34
C SER A 79 -5.28 -0.19 20.99
N HIS A 80 -6.57 0.19 20.88
CA HIS A 80 -7.33 0.05 19.64
C HIS A 80 -6.78 0.96 18.55
N LYS A 81 -6.63 2.26 18.86
CA LYS A 81 -6.08 3.23 17.89
C LYS A 81 -4.66 2.88 17.46
N ILE A 82 -3.83 2.39 18.38
CA ILE A 82 -2.46 1.99 18.06
C ILE A 82 -2.45 0.78 17.12
N ALA A 83 -3.30 -0.22 17.38
CA ALA A 83 -3.41 -1.40 16.52
C ALA A 83 -3.95 -1.07 15.12
N GLU A 84 -4.96 -0.20 15.03
CA GLU A 84 -5.47 0.32 13.75
C GLU A 84 -4.40 1.10 12.99
N LEU A 85 -3.66 1.98 13.66
CA LEU A 85 -2.61 2.75 13.02
C LEU A 85 -1.47 1.85 12.51
N HIS A 86 -1.05 0.85 13.31
CA HIS A 86 -0.08 -0.15 12.87
C HIS A 86 -0.55 -0.89 11.62
N GLN A 87 -1.83 -1.33 11.60
CA GLN A 87 -2.43 -1.96 10.43
C GLN A 87 -2.37 -1.04 9.19
N LEU A 88 -2.77 0.23 9.30
CA LEU A 88 -2.76 1.16 8.18
C LEU A 88 -1.34 1.41 7.65
N ILE A 89 -0.36 1.54 8.55
CA ILE A 89 1.04 1.76 8.17
C ILE A 89 1.63 0.52 7.50
N TRP A 90 1.31 -0.69 7.99
CA TRP A 90 1.70 -1.94 7.32
C TRP A 90 1.12 -2.03 5.90
N ASN A 91 -0.17 -1.68 5.74
CA ASN A 91 -0.86 -1.64 4.44
C ASN A 91 -0.22 -0.63 3.47
N MET A 92 0.12 0.56 3.96
CA MET A 92 0.74 1.60 3.14
C MET A 92 2.18 1.23 2.77
N GLY A 93 2.89 0.56 3.68
CA GLY A 93 4.16 -0.10 3.41
C GLY A 93 5.29 0.84 3.01
N GLN A 94 5.31 2.08 3.49
CA GLN A 94 6.31 3.08 3.10
C GLN A 94 7.49 3.16 4.07
N ALA A 95 7.23 3.33 5.36
CA ALA A 95 8.24 3.37 6.42
C ALA A 95 8.36 2.01 7.14
N PRO A 96 9.57 1.57 7.54
CA PRO A 96 9.79 0.36 8.34
C PRO A 96 9.43 0.50 9.82
N LEU A 97 9.43 1.71 10.38
CA LEU A 97 9.21 1.96 11.80
C LEU A 97 8.01 2.88 12.06
N LEU A 98 7.27 2.59 13.13
CA LEU A 98 6.27 3.47 13.72
C LEU A 98 6.64 3.73 15.18
N PHE A 99 6.74 5.00 15.56
CA PHE A 99 6.98 5.46 16.92
C PHE A 99 5.70 6.10 17.46
N VAL A 100 5.10 5.46 18.47
CA VAL A 100 3.98 6.04 19.20
C VAL A 100 4.53 6.69 20.47
N VAL A 101 4.55 8.02 20.49
CA VAL A 101 5.10 8.82 21.57
C VAL A 101 3.99 9.14 22.58
N LEU A 102 4.16 8.62 23.79
CA LEU A 102 3.32 8.86 24.96
C LEU A 102 4.01 9.89 25.88
N PRO A 103 3.33 10.41 26.92
CA PRO A 103 3.92 11.43 27.77
C PRO A 103 5.18 10.99 28.52
N THR A 104 5.40 9.69 28.77
CA THR A 104 6.58 9.19 29.49
C THR A 104 7.34 8.10 28.75
N THR A 105 6.71 7.44 27.78
CA THR A 105 7.29 6.33 27.03
C THR A 105 7.16 6.51 25.52
N VAL A 106 7.94 5.76 24.76
CA VAL A 106 7.73 5.57 23.32
C VAL A 106 7.56 4.09 23.03
N LEU A 107 6.53 3.75 22.27
CA LEU A 107 6.30 2.41 21.74
C LEU A 107 6.85 2.35 20.32
N ILE A 108 7.72 1.37 20.04
CA ILE A 108 8.37 1.21 18.74
C ILE A 108 7.84 -0.03 18.04
N TYR A 109 7.26 0.16 16.86
CA TYR A 109 6.65 -0.89 16.06
C TYR A 109 7.43 -1.16 14.78
N ASN A 110 7.53 -2.44 14.42
CA ASN A 110 7.96 -2.95 13.13
C ASN A 110 6.78 -2.91 12.14
N ALA A 111 6.83 -2.00 11.19
CA ALA A 111 5.81 -1.87 10.15
C ALA A 111 5.90 -2.94 9.04
N TYR A 112 6.90 -3.84 9.07
CA TYR A 112 6.92 -5.01 8.19
C TYR A 112 6.17 -6.19 8.79
N GLU A 113 5.94 -6.22 10.10
CA GLU A 113 5.19 -7.30 10.73
C GLU A 113 3.69 -7.13 10.44
N PRO A 114 2.97 -8.17 9.98
CA PRO A 114 1.53 -8.06 9.76
C PRO A 114 0.80 -7.83 11.07
N PRO A 115 -0.28 -7.04 11.07
CA PRO A 115 -1.18 -6.97 12.22
C PRO A 115 -1.79 -8.36 12.47
N LYS A 116 -2.37 -8.55 13.65
CA LYS A 116 -3.03 -9.80 14.04
C LYS A 116 -4.40 -9.49 14.63
N LYS A 117 -5.32 -10.44 14.52
CA LYS A 117 -6.59 -10.40 15.25
C LYS A 117 -6.51 -11.30 16.48
N LEU A 118 -7.07 -10.83 17.57
CA LEU A 118 -7.32 -11.59 18.79
C LEU A 118 -8.53 -12.52 18.58
N GLU A 119 -8.78 -13.41 19.55
CA GLU A 119 -9.89 -14.37 19.48
C GLU A 119 -11.28 -13.69 19.43
N ASP A 120 -11.39 -12.47 19.96
CA ASP A 120 -12.59 -11.65 19.93
C ASP A 120 -12.79 -10.87 18.61
N GLY A 121 -11.81 -10.95 17.69
CA GLY A 121 -11.83 -10.30 16.38
C GLY A 121 -11.20 -8.90 16.35
N GLU A 122 -10.83 -8.35 17.50
CA GLU A 122 -10.14 -7.05 17.62
C GLU A 122 -8.69 -7.14 17.15
N LEU A 123 -8.11 -6.00 16.75
CA LEU A 123 -6.71 -5.93 16.37
C LEU A 123 -5.79 -6.00 17.60
N ASP A 124 -4.77 -6.85 17.52
CA ASP A 124 -3.77 -7.01 18.57
C ASP A 124 -2.77 -5.85 18.56
N CYS A 125 -2.84 -4.99 19.58
CA CYS A 125 -1.91 -3.88 19.77
C CYS A 125 -0.45 -4.31 20.04
N GLN A 126 -0.18 -5.58 20.33
CA GLN A 126 1.17 -6.11 20.49
C GLN A 126 1.75 -6.62 19.17
N ALA A 127 0.93 -6.74 18.11
CA ALA A 127 1.41 -7.16 16.81
C ALA A 127 2.44 -6.15 16.28
N GLY A 128 3.65 -6.64 16.01
CA GLY A 128 4.75 -5.81 15.52
C GLY A 128 5.42 -4.91 16.55
N LEU A 129 5.00 -4.89 17.82
CA LEU A 129 5.70 -4.14 18.87
C LEU A 129 7.11 -4.73 19.07
N ILE A 130 8.14 -3.89 18.92
CA ILE A 130 9.54 -4.25 19.15
C ILE A 130 9.88 -4.03 20.62
N GLU A 131 9.64 -2.82 21.11
CA GLU A 131 10.02 -2.40 22.46
C GLU A 131 9.22 -1.18 22.94
N GLU A 132 9.17 -1.02 24.26
CA GLU A 132 8.62 0.14 24.97
C GLU A 132 9.75 0.76 25.79
N LEU A 133 10.06 2.03 25.52
CA LEU A 133 11.20 2.73 26.11
C LEU A 133 10.75 3.92 26.94
N GLU A 134 11.31 4.07 28.14
CA GLU A 134 11.10 5.23 29.00
C GLU A 134 11.91 6.43 28.49
N LEU A 135 11.28 7.61 28.40
CA LEU A 135 11.90 8.81 27.82
C LEU A 135 12.83 9.55 28.81
N TYR A 136 12.39 9.66 30.06
CA TYR A 136 13.06 10.51 31.07
C TYR A 136 13.97 9.74 32.03
N VAL A 137 14.15 8.43 31.82
CA VAL A 137 15.05 7.65 32.65
C VAL A 137 16.49 7.84 32.18
N GLU A 138 17.31 8.41 33.06
CA GLU A 138 18.73 8.72 32.82
C GLU A 138 19.68 7.56 33.17
N ALA A 139 19.15 6.37 33.45
CA ALA A 139 19.99 5.18 33.63
C ALA A 139 20.77 4.90 32.34
N GLU A 140 22.07 4.62 32.44
CA GLU A 140 22.93 4.35 31.27
C GLU A 140 22.39 3.24 30.37
N THR A 141 21.72 2.25 30.96
CA THR A 141 21.08 1.15 30.23
C THR A 141 19.94 1.67 29.35
N GLU A 142 19.02 2.45 29.91
CA GLU A 142 17.87 3.02 29.18
C GLU A 142 18.31 3.99 28.07
N ILE A 143 19.33 4.81 28.35
CA ILE A 143 19.93 5.69 27.34
C ILE A 143 20.48 4.87 26.17
N LYS A 144 21.20 3.77 26.45
CA LYS A 144 21.74 2.89 25.40
C LYS A 144 20.64 2.24 24.57
N GLU A 145 19.53 1.84 25.18
CA GLU A 145 18.38 1.27 24.46
C GLU A 145 17.78 2.30 23.50
N ARG A 146 17.54 3.55 23.96
CA ARG A 146 17.07 4.64 23.09
C ARG A 146 18.04 4.94 21.95
N LEU A 147 19.34 5.01 22.23
CA LEU A 147 20.36 5.37 21.25
C LEU A 147 20.54 4.35 20.11
N LYS A 148 19.95 3.15 20.19
CA LYS A 148 19.85 2.22 19.04
C LYS A 148 19.14 2.87 17.84
N TYR A 149 18.24 3.79 18.12
CA TYR A 149 17.43 4.52 17.14
C TYR A 149 17.99 5.91 16.81
N HIS A 150 19.20 6.23 17.29
CA HIS A 150 19.84 7.50 16.97
C HIS A 150 20.03 7.62 15.45
N ARG A 151 19.90 8.84 14.92
CA ARG A 151 19.99 9.15 13.48
C ARG A 151 21.18 8.46 12.81
N SER A 152 22.36 8.52 13.43
CA SER A 152 23.57 7.91 12.88
C SER A 152 23.42 6.39 12.68
N GLU A 153 22.77 5.67 13.58
CA GLU A 153 22.55 4.22 13.47
C GLU A 153 21.61 3.88 12.31
N LEU A 154 20.57 4.71 12.10
CA LEU A 154 19.59 4.53 11.04
C LEU A 154 20.14 4.89 9.65
N VAL A 155 20.84 6.04 9.55
CA VAL A 155 21.38 6.58 8.31
C VAL A 155 22.57 5.76 7.79
N THR A 156 23.48 5.34 8.68
CA THR A 156 24.61 4.47 8.29
C THR A 156 24.18 3.02 8.04
N GLY A 157 22.96 2.68 8.44
CA GLY A 157 22.38 1.35 8.39
C GLY A 157 22.91 0.36 9.43
N SER A 158 23.64 0.84 10.45
CA SER A 158 24.09 -0.01 11.57
C SER A 158 22.92 -0.69 12.29
N TYR A 159 21.80 0.03 12.48
CA TYR A 159 20.58 -0.55 13.05
C TYR A 159 20.07 -1.73 12.22
N TRP A 160 19.97 -1.55 10.89
CA TRP A 160 19.48 -2.59 9.98
C TRP A 160 20.41 -3.80 9.90
N GLN A 161 21.72 -3.62 10.03
CA GLN A 161 22.67 -4.74 10.08
C GLN A 161 22.50 -5.59 11.35
N LYS A 162 22.22 -4.95 12.49
CA LYS A 162 22.05 -5.63 13.79
C LYS A 162 20.66 -6.26 13.94
N HIS A 163 19.62 -5.60 13.42
CA HIS A 163 18.22 -5.94 13.66
C HIS A 163 17.47 -6.44 12.42
N GLY A 164 18.15 -6.55 11.27
CA GLY A 164 17.52 -6.84 9.96
C GLY A 164 16.71 -8.14 9.90
N GLU A 165 17.05 -9.15 10.70
CA GLU A 165 16.28 -10.40 10.83
C GLU A 165 14.82 -10.19 11.29
N GLN A 166 14.54 -9.08 11.98
CA GLN A 166 13.18 -8.70 12.38
C GLN A 166 12.41 -8.06 11.21
N PHE A 167 13.10 -7.43 10.27
CA PHE A 167 12.51 -6.69 9.14
C PHE A 167 12.45 -7.56 7.87
N LYS A 168 11.65 -8.62 7.92
CA LYS A 168 11.47 -9.58 6.82
C LYS A 168 10.61 -8.99 5.70
N LYS A 169 11.14 -8.92 4.48
CA LYS A 169 10.44 -8.33 3.32
C LYS A 169 9.21 -9.15 2.93
N GLU A 170 9.22 -10.44 3.19
CA GLU A 170 8.16 -11.41 2.90
C GLU A 170 6.89 -11.13 3.73
N LYS A 171 7.05 -10.44 4.87
CA LYS A 171 5.97 -10.08 5.78
C LYS A 171 5.28 -8.75 5.42
N ARG A 172 5.82 -7.99 4.47
CA ARG A 172 5.20 -6.72 4.03
C ARG A 172 3.88 -6.99 3.34
N ALA A 173 2.94 -6.05 3.47
CA ALA A 173 1.58 -6.14 2.92
C ALA A 173 1.51 -6.68 1.48
N TYR A 174 2.36 -6.16 0.59
CA TYR A 174 2.44 -6.62 -0.80
C TYR A 174 2.78 -8.12 -0.93
N GLN A 175 3.86 -8.57 -0.29
CA GLN A 175 4.31 -9.96 -0.39
C GLN A 175 3.32 -10.92 0.27
N THR A 176 2.76 -10.50 1.39
CA THR A 176 1.70 -11.23 2.06
C THR A 176 0.44 -11.35 1.19
N LEU A 177 0.07 -10.27 0.47
CA LEU A 177 -1.12 -10.27 -0.38
C LEU A 177 -0.93 -11.19 -1.58
N LEU A 178 0.25 -11.14 -2.21
CA LEU A 178 0.62 -12.07 -3.28
C LEU A 178 0.55 -13.52 -2.82
N HIS A 179 1.12 -13.83 -1.66
CA HIS A 179 1.10 -15.20 -1.13
C HIS A 179 -0.33 -15.71 -0.93
N ASN A 180 -1.22 -14.87 -0.40
CA ASN A 180 -2.64 -15.22 -0.22
C ASN A 180 -3.35 -15.47 -1.55
N LEU A 181 -3.02 -14.68 -2.58
CA LEU A 181 -3.59 -14.81 -3.92
C LEU A 181 -3.04 -16.04 -4.65
N ASP A 182 -1.76 -16.35 -4.53
CA ASP A 182 -1.14 -17.56 -5.06
C ASP A 182 -1.74 -18.82 -4.42
N PHE A 183 -1.95 -18.79 -3.10
CA PHE A 183 -2.64 -19.87 -2.40
C PHE A 183 -4.07 -20.08 -2.93
N MET A 184 -4.83 -18.99 -3.08
CA MET A 184 -6.19 -19.09 -3.64
C MET A 184 -6.17 -19.59 -5.09
N ARG A 185 -5.18 -19.15 -5.87
CA ARG A 185 -4.98 -19.62 -7.24
C ARG A 185 -4.83 -21.14 -7.26
N GLU A 186 -3.94 -21.68 -6.44
CA GLU A 186 -3.75 -23.14 -6.32
C GLU A 186 -5.06 -23.84 -5.95
N LYS A 187 -5.79 -23.33 -4.96
CA LYS A 187 -7.08 -23.90 -4.53
C LYS A 187 -8.13 -23.90 -5.65
N LEU A 188 -8.26 -22.82 -6.40
CA LEU A 188 -9.23 -22.74 -7.49
C LEU A 188 -8.86 -23.68 -8.66
N ILE A 189 -7.56 -23.82 -8.95
CA ILE A 189 -7.07 -24.77 -9.97
C ILE A 189 -7.31 -26.21 -9.52
N GLU A 190 -7.02 -26.54 -8.26
CA GLU A 190 -7.31 -27.86 -7.68
C GLU A 190 -8.80 -28.22 -7.75
N ASN A 191 -9.68 -27.22 -7.69
CA ASN A 191 -11.13 -27.37 -7.85
C ASN A 191 -11.59 -27.39 -9.33
N GLY A 192 -10.65 -27.47 -10.29
CA GLY A 192 -10.95 -27.69 -11.71
C GLY A 192 -11.21 -26.43 -12.52
N LEU A 193 -11.02 -25.23 -11.95
CA LEU A 193 -11.10 -23.98 -12.70
C LEU A 193 -9.81 -23.79 -13.54
N PRO A 194 -9.90 -23.60 -14.87
CA PRO A 194 -8.72 -23.34 -15.70
C PRO A 194 -7.92 -22.13 -15.22
N ALA A 195 -6.59 -22.24 -15.29
CA ALA A 195 -5.68 -21.24 -14.74
C ALA A 195 -5.93 -19.83 -15.30
N ASP A 196 -6.23 -19.69 -16.60
CA ASP A 196 -6.55 -18.40 -17.24
C ASP A 196 -7.82 -17.74 -16.67
N ILE A 197 -8.79 -18.56 -16.26
CA ILE A 197 -10.02 -18.05 -15.62
C ILE A 197 -9.75 -17.69 -14.16
N VAL A 198 -8.97 -18.50 -13.45
CA VAL A 198 -8.55 -18.22 -12.07
C VAL A 198 -7.86 -16.87 -11.99
N HIS A 199 -6.90 -16.61 -12.89
CA HIS A 199 -6.17 -15.35 -12.95
C HIS A 199 -7.10 -14.15 -13.18
N LYS A 200 -8.00 -14.22 -14.15
CA LYS A 200 -8.99 -13.16 -14.42
C LYS A 200 -9.92 -12.93 -13.23
N LEU A 201 -10.39 -14.01 -12.60
CA LEU A 201 -11.26 -13.94 -11.44
C LEU A 201 -10.55 -13.26 -10.26
N LEU A 202 -9.32 -13.63 -9.95
CA LEU A 202 -8.53 -13.02 -8.88
C LEU A 202 -8.24 -11.54 -9.16
N ASN A 203 -7.80 -11.21 -10.38
CA ASN A 203 -7.52 -9.83 -10.78
C ASN A 203 -8.74 -8.93 -10.64
N ARG A 204 -9.92 -9.37 -11.11
CA ARG A 204 -11.16 -8.61 -10.92
C ARG A 204 -11.52 -8.47 -9.45
N SER A 205 -11.34 -9.52 -8.67
CA SER A 205 -11.71 -9.53 -7.26
C SER A 205 -10.88 -8.54 -6.44
N ILE A 206 -9.55 -8.54 -6.65
CA ILE A 206 -8.64 -7.57 -6.02
C ILE A 206 -9.00 -6.16 -6.47
N PHE A 207 -9.22 -5.96 -7.77
CA PHE A 207 -9.53 -4.65 -8.31
C PHE A 207 -10.88 -4.10 -7.79
N ILE A 208 -11.90 -4.94 -7.70
CA ILE A 208 -13.20 -4.56 -7.13
C ILE A 208 -13.05 -4.24 -5.64
N LYS A 209 -12.33 -5.07 -4.87
CA LYS A 209 -12.04 -4.77 -3.45
C LYS A 209 -11.29 -3.45 -3.29
N TYR A 210 -10.33 -3.18 -4.17
CA TYR A 210 -9.62 -1.92 -4.20
C TYR A 210 -10.54 -0.73 -4.42
N LEU A 211 -11.39 -0.78 -5.45
CA LEU A 211 -12.36 0.29 -5.71
C LEU A 211 -13.40 0.43 -4.60
N GLU A 212 -13.85 -0.68 -4.02
CA GLU A 212 -14.86 -0.71 -2.96
C GLU A 212 -14.41 0.05 -1.72
N ASP A 213 -13.17 -0.14 -1.31
CA ASP A 213 -12.64 0.49 -0.09
C ASP A 213 -12.09 1.91 -0.37
N ARG A 214 -11.84 2.26 -1.64
CA ARG A 214 -11.22 3.54 -2.03
C ARG A 214 -12.15 4.72 -1.79
N LYS A 215 -11.63 5.73 -1.10
CA LYS A 215 -12.32 7.00 -0.81
C LYS A 215 -11.68 8.19 -1.49
N ASP A 216 -12.51 9.09 -1.99
CA ASP A 216 -12.09 10.42 -2.45
C ASP A 216 -11.75 11.36 -1.28
N LYS A 217 -11.37 12.61 -1.59
CA LYS A 217 -11.00 13.63 -0.59
C LYS A 217 -12.15 14.06 0.31
N GLU A 218 -13.40 13.82 -0.12
CA GLU A 218 -14.61 14.12 0.63
C GLU A 218 -15.08 12.91 1.46
N GLY A 219 -14.39 11.78 1.35
CA GLY A 219 -14.69 10.54 2.06
C GLY A 219 -15.74 9.66 1.38
N HIS A 220 -16.13 9.97 0.14
CA HIS A 220 -17.08 9.16 -0.63
C HIS A 220 -16.39 7.95 -1.25
N ASN A 221 -17.04 6.79 -1.19
CA ASN A 221 -16.56 5.57 -1.85
C ASN A 221 -16.83 5.62 -3.36
N VAL A 222 -15.98 4.93 -4.14
CA VAL A 222 -16.18 4.79 -5.60
C VAL A 222 -17.52 4.14 -5.93
N PHE A 223 -17.92 3.12 -5.16
CA PHE A 223 -19.25 2.54 -5.25
C PHE A 223 -20.20 3.25 -4.29
N PRO A 224 -21.22 3.98 -4.79
CA PRO A 224 -22.18 4.67 -3.93
C PRO A 224 -23.01 3.68 -3.12
N GLU A 225 -23.65 4.17 -2.06
CA GLU A 225 -24.54 3.35 -1.23
C GLU A 225 -25.64 2.69 -2.09
N GLY A 226 -25.85 1.39 -1.85
CA GLY A 226 -26.82 0.58 -2.60
C GLY A 226 -26.36 0.17 -4.01
N TYR A 227 -25.11 0.45 -4.41
CA TYR A 227 -24.59 0.00 -5.71
C TYR A 227 -24.67 -1.52 -5.89
N PHE A 228 -24.19 -2.29 -4.92
CA PHE A 228 -24.21 -3.76 -4.97
C PHE A 228 -25.63 -4.34 -4.91
N ALA A 229 -26.56 -3.66 -4.24
CA ALA A 229 -27.96 -4.08 -4.14
C ALA A 229 -28.70 -4.15 -5.48
N ARG A 230 -28.15 -3.52 -6.54
CA ARG A 230 -28.64 -3.59 -7.91
C ARG A 230 -28.44 -4.97 -8.55
N HIS A 231 -27.46 -5.73 -8.06
CA HIS A 231 -27.13 -7.06 -8.55
C HIS A 231 -27.73 -8.17 -7.68
N LEU A 232 -27.86 -7.93 -6.37
CA LEU A 232 -28.49 -8.86 -5.43
C LEU A 232 -29.17 -8.07 -4.31
N GLN A 233 -30.47 -8.29 -4.10
CA GLN A 233 -31.23 -7.57 -3.08
C GLN A 233 -30.61 -7.76 -1.69
N GLY A 234 -30.32 -6.65 -1.01
CA GLY A 234 -29.73 -6.65 0.33
C GLY A 234 -28.21 -6.72 0.37
N ALA A 235 -27.52 -6.89 -0.77
CA ALA A 235 -26.06 -6.86 -0.83
C ALA A 235 -25.52 -5.46 -0.50
N LYS A 236 -24.55 -5.42 0.41
CA LYS A 236 -23.89 -4.20 0.87
C LYS A 236 -22.46 -4.08 0.36
N CYS A 237 -21.81 -5.23 0.11
CA CYS A 237 -20.41 -5.29 -0.31
C CYS A 237 -20.19 -6.30 -1.43
N PHE A 238 -19.03 -6.27 -2.07
CA PHE A 238 -18.67 -7.21 -3.14
C PHE A 238 -18.75 -8.67 -2.66
N THR A 239 -18.29 -8.94 -1.44
CA THR A 239 -18.29 -10.31 -0.91
C THR A 239 -19.70 -10.89 -0.73
N ASP A 240 -20.74 -10.07 -0.62
CA ASP A 240 -22.13 -10.55 -0.58
C ASP A 240 -22.54 -11.14 -1.94
N LEU A 241 -22.10 -10.52 -3.03
CA LEU A 241 -22.43 -10.96 -4.39
C LEU A 241 -21.82 -12.31 -4.73
N LEU A 242 -20.65 -12.64 -4.16
CA LEU A 242 -19.98 -13.93 -4.39
C LEU A 242 -20.80 -15.14 -3.93
N SER A 243 -21.84 -14.95 -3.11
CA SER A 243 -22.80 -15.99 -2.75
C SER A 243 -23.76 -16.38 -3.88
N ASP A 244 -23.84 -15.57 -4.94
CA ASP A 244 -24.68 -15.82 -6.11
C ASP A 244 -23.90 -15.56 -7.41
N ARG A 245 -23.73 -16.61 -8.22
CA ARG A 245 -22.99 -16.54 -9.48
C ARG A 245 -23.62 -15.53 -10.46
N GLY A 246 -24.94 -15.50 -10.56
CA GLY A 246 -25.63 -14.59 -11.48
C GLY A 246 -25.39 -13.14 -11.10
N ALA A 247 -25.47 -12.82 -9.80
CA ALA A 247 -25.19 -11.49 -9.27
C ALA A 247 -23.72 -11.09 -9.46
N THR A 248 -22.78 -12.00 -9.19
CA THR A 248 -21.35 -11.77 -9.39
C THR A 248 -21.03 -11.41 -10.84
N TYR A 249 -21.51 -12.21 -11.80
CA TYR A 249 -21.28 -11.95 -13.21
C TYR A 249 -22.10 -10.77 -13.75
N SER A 250 -23.24 -10.45 -13.13
CA SER A 250 -23.96 -9.20 -13.40
C SER A 250 -23.11 -7.98 -13.03
N LEU A 251 -22.44 -7.99 -11.87
CA LEU A 251 -21.49 -6.94 -11.49
C LEU A 251 -20.33 -6.86 -12.48
N PHE A 252 -19.71 -7.98 -12.83
CA PHE A 252 -18.57 -7.98 -13.76
C PHE A 252 -18.94 -7.37 -15.13
N ARG A 253 -20.14 -7.64 -15.64
CA ARG A 253 -20.64 -7.02 -16.88
C ARG A 253 -20.84 -5.51 -16.74
N ASP A 254 -21.48 -5.06 -15.67
CA ASP A 254 -21.68 -3.62 -15.41
C ASP A 254 -20.34 -2.87 -15.31
N LEU A 255 -19.34 -3.47 -14.68
CA LEU A 255 -17.99 -2.89 -14.62
C LEU A 255 -17.28 -2.94 -15.98
N ASN A 256 -17.47 -3.99 -16.78
CA ASN A 256 -16.93 -4.07 -18.13
C ASN A 256 -17.42 -2.90 -19.01
N ASP A 257 -18.73 -2.61 -18.96
CA ASP A 257 -19.34 -1.55 -19.76
C ASP A 257 -18.85 -0.15 -19.36
N LYS A 258 -18.53 0.04 -18.07
CA LYS A 258 -18.03 1.31 -17.53
C LYS A 258 -16.55 1.55 -17.82
N PHE A 259 -15.71 0.53 -17.62
CA PHE A 259 -14.26 0.69 -17.70
C PHE A 259 -13.68 0.35 -19.08
N ASN A 260 -14.39 -0.42 -19.92
CA ASN A 260 -13.95 -0.80 -21.27
C ASN A 260 -12.49 -1.29 -21.34
N GLY A 261 -12.02 -1.98 -20.29
CA GLY A 261 -10.65 -2.49 -20.16
C GLY A 261 -10.61 -4.02 -20.21
N ASP A 262 -9.47 -4.58 -20.64
CA ASP A 262 -9.31 -6.04 -20.82
C ASP A 262 -9.53 -6.86 -19.54
N ILE A 263 -9.42 -6.22 -18.37
CA ILE A 263 -9.64 -6.83 -17.04
C ILE A 263 -11.05 -7.42 -16.92
N PHE A 264 -12.07 -6.81 -17.52
CA PHE A 264 -13.47 -7.20 -17.32
C PHE A 264 -14.09 -7.94 -18.50
N ILE A 265 -13.32 -8.26 -19.55
CA ILE A 265 -13.85 -8.99 -20.70
C ILE A 265 -14.28 -10.40 -20.28
N ILE A 266 -15.60 -10.63 -20.31
CA ILE A 266 -16.20 -11.91 -19.97
C ILE A 266 -16.41 -12.72 -21.23
N ASN A 267 -15.68 -13.84 -21.35
CA ASN A 267 -15.84 -14.80 -22.43
C ASN A 267 -16.64 -16.02 -21.94
N ARG A 268 -16.12 -17.24 -22.15
CA ARG A 268 -16.74 -18.51 -21.71
C ARG A 268 -16.47 -18.86 -20.24
N GLU A 269 -15.97 -17.92 -19.47
CA GLU A 269 -15.59 -18.18 -18.08
C GLU A 269 -16.81 -18.39 -17.17
N GLU A 270 -17.93 -17.69 -17.41
CA GLU A 270 -19.16 -17.84 -16.61
C GLU A 270 -19.73 -19.26 -16.70
N GLU A 271 -19.51 -19.93 -17.84
CA GLU A 271 -19.91 -21.32 -18.07
C GLU A 271 -19.08 -22.30 -17.23
N LYS A 272 -17.81 -21.98 -16.96
CA LYS A 272 -16.86 -22.85 -16.23
C LYS A 272 -16.76 -22.51 -14.75
N THR A 273 -17.07 -21.27 -14.36
CA THR A 273 -17.07 -20.85 -12.96
C THR A 273 -18.33 -21.37 -12.26
N THR A 274 -18.13 -22.21 -11.25
CA THR A 274 -19.21 -22.74 -10.41
C THR A 274 -19.43 -21.83 -9.20
N GLN A 275 -20.56 -22.02 -8.52
CA GLN A 275 -20.83 -21.34 -7.25
C GLN A 275 -19.79 -21.70 -6.17
N GLU A 276 -19.25 -22.92 -6.19
CA GLU A 276 -18.23 -23.36 -5.25
C GLU A 276 -16.93 -22.56 -5.37
N HIS A 277 -16.50 -22.25 -6.60
CA HIS A 277 -15.34 -21.38 -6.83
C HIS A 277 -15.53 -19.98 -6.23
N LEU A 278 -16.73 -19.41 -6.39
CA LEU A 278 -17.04 -18.08 -5.83
C LEU A 278 -17.14 -18.10 -4.31
N ILE A 279 -17.62 -19.20 -3.71
CA ILE A 279 -17.62 -19.39 -2.26
C ILE A 279 -16.18 -19.51 -1.71
N LEU A 280 -15.28 -20.20 -2.41
CA LEU A 280 -13.86 -20.25 -2.02
C LEU A 280 -13.25 -18.86 -2.01
N LEU A 281 -13.47 -18.09 -3.07
CA LEU A 281 -13.05 -16.70 -3.15
C LEU A 281 -13.69 -15.86 -2.03
N GLN A 282 -14.99 -16.00 -1.79
CA GLN A 282 -15.71 -15.28 -0.74
C GLN A 282 -15.08 -15.50 0.63
N ARG A 283 -14.76 -16.76 0.96
CA ARG A 283 -14.13 -17.12 2.24
C ARG A 283 -12.77 -16.48 2.41
N LEU A 284 -11.96 -16.39 1.36
CA LEU A 284 -10.69 -15.67 1.39
C LEU A 284 -10.91 -14.19 1.65
N LEU A 285 -11.79 -13.54 0.88
CA LEU A 285 -12.03 -12.10 0.99
C LEU A 285 -12.65 -11.71 2.36
N LYS A 286 -13.41 -12.62 2.98
CA LYS A 286 -13.94 -12.45 4.34
C LYS A 286 -12.94 -12.81 5.44
N GLY A 287 -11.88 -13.55 5.11
CA GLY A 287 -10.93 -14.09 6.07
C GLY A 287 -11.49 -15.22 6.93
N ASP A 288 -12.52 -15.93 6.45
CA ASP A 288 -13.29 -16.93 7.22
C ASP A 288 -12.57 -18.29 7.39
N THR A 289 -11.32 -18.43 6.92
CA THR A 289 -10.61 -19.72 6.92
C THR A 289 -9.33 -19.64 7.73
N TYR A 290 -9.24 -20.46 8.77
CA TYR A 290 -7.99 -20.83 9.43
C TYR A 290 -7.75 -22.30 9.12
N LEU A 291 -6.69 -22.62 8.39
CA LEU A 291 -6.26 -24.00 8.23
C LEU A 291 -4.80 -24.12 8.67
N ASP A 292 -4.62 -24.99 9.65
CA ASP A 292 -3.50 -25.59 10.38
C ASP A 292 -2.02 -25.47 9.88
N SER A 293 -1.67 -24.65 8.89
CA SER A 293 -0.27 -24.27 8.59
C SER A 293 -0.04 -23.06 7.65
N GLY A 294 -1.07 -22.39 7.10
CA GLY A 294 -0.92 -21.32 6.10
C GLY A 294 -2.09 -20.33 6.11
N GLN A 295 -1.79 -19.05 6.35
CA GLN A 295 -2.73 -18.02 6.80
C GLN A 295 -3.73 -17.56 5.71
N MET A 296 -5.03 -17.78 5.93
CA MET A 296 -6.14 -17.23 5.12
C MET A 296 -6.98 -16.18 5.87
N ALA A 297 -6.49 -15.65 7.00
CA ALA A 297 -7.17 -14.63 7.81
C ALA A 297 -6.61 -13.20 7.60
N LEU A 298 -5.75 -13.00 6.61
CA LEU A 298 -5.07 -11.72 6.39
C LEU A 298 -5.87 -10.78 5.50
N TRP A 299 -6.89 -11.26 4.77
CA TRP A 299 -7.69 -10.36 3.93
C TRP A 299 -8.39 -9.24 4.73
N PRO A 300 -9.03 -9.55 5.88
CA PRO A 300 -9.60 -8.53 6.77
C PRO A 300 -8.58 -7.61 7.42
N LEU A 301 -7.28 -7.88 7.23
CA LEU A 301 -6.21 -7.00 7.70
C LEU A 301 -5.84 -5.94 6.67
N TYR A 302 -6.30 -6.06 5.43
CA TYR A 302 -6.04 -5.06 4.41
C TYR A 302 -7.03 -3.91 4.50
N SER A 303 -6.49 -2.70 4.44
CA SER A 303 -7.24 -1.47 4.18
C SER A 303 -6.86 -1.00 2.79
N PHE A 304 -7.61 -1.42 1.77
CA PHE A 304 -7.27 -1.10 0.37
C PHE A 304 -7.32 0.40 0.06
N ASP A 305 -7.94 1.21 0.92
CA ASP A 305 -7.92 2.67 0.81
C ASP A 305 -6.52 3.27 0.97
N VAL A 306 -5.64 2.62 1.74
CA VAL A 306 -4.27 3.13 2.01
C VAL A 306 -3.19 2.39 1.24
N ILE A 307 -3.54 1.27 0.59
CA ILE A 307 -2.63 0.53 -0.30
C ILE A 307 -2.36 1.39 -1.55
N PRO A 308 -1.08 1.69 -1.88
CA PRO A 308 -0.75 2.41 -3.10
C PRO A 308 -1.24 1.68 -4.36
N ILE A 309 -1.75 2.44 -5.33
CA ILE A 309 -2.24 1.89 -6.60
C ILE A 309 -1.16 1.07 -7.33
N GLU A 310 0.11 1.45 -7.18
CA GLU A 310 1.24 0.72 -7.75
C GLU A 310 1.29 -0.73 -7.29
N LEU A 311 0.91 -1.02 -6.04
CA LEU A 311 0.91 -2.38 -5.53
C LEU A 311 -0.13 -3.24 -6.25
N ILE A 312 -1.31 -2.69 -6.56
CA ILE A 312 -2.35 -3.38 -7.33
C ILE A 312 -1.89 -3.66 -8.76
N SER A 313 -1.25 -2.67 -9.40
CA SER A 313 -0.67 -2.85 -10.74
C SER A 313 0.42 -3.93 -10.76
N ASN A 314 1.29 -3.97 -9.75
CA ASN A 314 2.33 -4.99 -9.64
C ASN A 314 1.74 -6.39 -9.47
N ILE A 315 0.69 -6.54 -8.66
CA ILE A 315 0.00 -7.83 -8.48
C ILE A 315 -0.59 -8.30 -9.81
N TYR A 316 -1.27 -7.40 -10.54
CA TYR A 316 -1.82 -7.72 -11.86
C TYR A 316 -0.74 -8.20 -12.84
N GLN A 317 0.39 -7.48 -12.90
CA GLN A 317 1.50 -7.82 -13.79
C GLN A 317 2.13 -9.18 -13.43
N GLN A 318 2.23 -9.49 -12.14
CA GLN A 318 2.73 -10.78 -11.68
C GLN A 318 1.83 -11.94 -12.11
N PHE A 319 0.50 -11.79 -12.02
CA PHE A 319 -0.43 -12.81 -12.51
C PHE A 319 -0.41 -12.95 -14.04
N LEU A 320 -0.26 -11.85 -14.78
CA LEU A 320 -0.09 -11.89 -16.24
C LEU A 320 1.18 -12.66 -16.64
N HIS A 321 2.28 -12.48 -15.90
CA HIS A 321 3.53 -13.21 -16.14
C HIS A 321 3.34 -14.74 -16.00
N HIS A 322 2.55 -15.19 -15.04
CA HIS A 322 2.23 -16.61 -14.87
C HIS A 322 1.40 -17.21 -16.02
N GLU A 323 0.66 -16.40 -16.78
CA GLU A 323 -0.02 -16.85 -18.00
C GLU A 323 0.97 -17.05 -19.16
N LEU A 324 1.90 -16.10 -19.33
CA LEU A 324 2.81 -16.04 -20.47
C LEU A 324 4.00 -17.01 -20.37
N ASN A 325 4.47 -17.34 -19.17
CA ASN A 325 5.62 -18.22 -18.94
C ASN A 325 5.41 -19.69 -19.37
N ASN A 326 4.19 -20.09 -19.72
CA ASN A 326 3.96 -21.40 -20.34
C ASN A 326 4.40 -21.44 -21.81
N GLU A 327 4.70 -20.29 -22.41
CA GLU A 327 5.27 -20.16 -23.75
C GLU A 327 6.74 -19.72 -23.63
N THR A 328 7.66 -20.48 -24.23
CA THR A 328 9.10 -20.24 -24.29
C THR A 328 9.46 -18.96 -25.06
N THR A 329 9.05 -17.80 -24.55
CA THR A 329 9.31 -16.48 -25.12
C THR A 329 10.24 -15.74 -24.17
N GLY A 330 11.32 -15.14 -24.69
CA GLY A 330 12.39 -14.51 -23.91
C GLY A 330 12.00 -13.21 -23.21
N GLN A 331 10.82 -13.17 -22.59
CA GLN A 331 10.26 -12.01 -21.89
C GLN A 331 10.71 -12.04 -20.42
N TYR A 332 11.77 -11.30 -20.09
CA TYR A 332 12.19 -11.08 -18.71
C TYR A 332 11.57 -9.78 -18.20
N TYR A 333 10.74 -9.88 -17.16
CA TYR A 333 10.12 -8.73 -16.52
C TYR A 333 11.13 -7.98 -15.64
N THR A 334 11.14 -6.64 -15.68
CA THR A 334 12.00 -5.83 -14.82
C THR A 334 11.41 -5.70 -13.42
N PRO A 335 12.09 -6.17 -12.36
CA PRO A 335 11.60 -6.02 -10.98
C PRO A 335 11.23 -4.57 -10.63
N CYS A 336 10.07 -4.36 -10.00
CA CYS A 336 9.52 -3.00 -9.78
C CYS A 336 10.43 -2.07 -8.97
N HIS A 337 11.28 -2.61 -8.09
CA HIS A 337 12.26 -1.82 -7.35
C HIS A 337 13.36 -1.27 -8.27
N LEU A 338 13.77 -2.00 -9.31
CA LEU A 338 14.72 -1.52 -10.31
C LEU A 338 14.09 -0.46 -11.22
N VAL A 339 12.82 -0.67 -11.61
CA VAL A 339 12.06 0.34 -12.37
C VAL A 339 11.96 1.63 -11.56
N THR A 340 11.61 1.54 -10.29
CA THR A 340 11.50 2.71 -9.39
C THR A 340 12.84 3.44 -9.30
N PHE A 341 13.93 2.71 -9.02
CA PHE A 341 15.27 3.29 -8.93
C PHE A 341 15.67 4.02 -10.22
N LEU A 342 15.51 3.38 -11.38
CA LEU A 342 15.86 4.00 -12.66
C LEU A 342 14.98 5.23 -12.97
N MET A 343 13.70 5.17 -12.64
CA MET A 343 12.78 6.28 -12.87
C MET A 343 13.08 7.47 -11.95
N ASP A 344 13.45 7.23 -10.70
CA ASP A 344 13.85 8.26 -9.76
C ASP A 344 15.14 9.00 -10.19
N GLU A 345 16.03 8.32 -10.92
CA GLU A 345 17.23 8.92 -11.53
C GLU A 345 16.90 9.72 -12.81
N VAL A 346 16.06 9.17 -13.70
CA VAL A 346 15.77 9.77 -15.01
C VAL A 346 14.75 10.90 -14.90
N LEU A 347 13.87 10.85 -13.90
CA LEU A 347 12.70 11.71 -13.75
C LEU A 347 12.62 12.21 -12.30
N PRO A 348 13.58 13.04 -11.86
CA PRO A 348 13.66 13.47 -10.48
C PRO A 348 12.41 14.25 -10.07
N TRP A 349 12.04 14.10 -8.80
CA TRP A 349 10.84 14.71 -8.25
C TRP A 349 10.90 16.24 -8.31
N ASN A 350 12.02 16.86 -7.91
CA ASN A 350 12.18 18.33 -7.86
C ASN A 350 12.63 18.95 -9.20
N GLY A 351 12.04 18.54 -10.33
CA GLY A 351 12.46 18.99 -11.67
C GLY A 351 11.39 19.80 -12.42
N ASP A 352 11.81 20.67 -13.35
CA ASP A 352 10.93 21.44 -14.25
C ASP A 352 10.27 20.55 -15.34
N ASN A 353 9.58 19.48 -14.96
CA ASN A 353 9.04 18.47 -15.87
C ASN A 353 7.66 18.83 -16.44
N ILE A 354 7.58 19.92 -17.19
CA ILE A 354 6.32 20.48 -17.70
C ILE A 354 5.97 19.96 -19.11
N ASP A 355 6.86 19.21 -19.79
CA ASP A 355 6.57 18.57 -21.10
C ASP A 355 7.29 17.21 -21.24
N LEU A 356 6.85 16.21 -20.47
CA LEU A 356 7.47 14.89 -20.42
C LEU A 356 6.99 13.99 -21.58
N LYS A 357 7.93 13.47 -22.37
CA LYS A 357 7.68 12.42 -23.38
C LYS A 357 8.43 11.14 -23.02
N VAL A 358 7.69 10.09 -22.70
CA VAL A 358 8.26 8.77 -22.39
C VAL A 358 8.25 7.90 -23.64
N PHE A 359 9.40 7.35 -24.01
CA PHE A 359 9.55 6.41 -25.12
C PHE A 359 10.32 5.18 -24.65
N ASP A 360 9.66 4.02 -24.67
CA ASP A 360 10.27 2.73 -24.35
C ASP A 360 10.06 1.78 -25.55
N PRO A 361 11.08 1.59 -26.41
CA PRO A 361 10.97 0.78 -27.63
C PRO A 361 10.91 -0.74 -27.35
N SER A 362 10.95 -1.14 -26.08
CA SER A 362 10.90 -2.54 -25.63
C SER A 362 10.02 -2.70 -24.39
N CYS A 363 8.92 -1.94 -24.32
CA CYS A 363 8.20 -1.70 -23.07
C CYS A 363 7.57 -2.92 -22.40
N GLY A 364 7.38 -4.02 -23.13
CA GLY A 364 6.82 -5.26 -22.59
C GLY A 364 5.50 -5.01 -21.85
N SER A 365 5.54 -5.11 -20.52
CA SER A 365 4.41 -4.84 -19.63
C SER A 365 4.00 -3.37 -19.47
N GLY A 366 4.75 -2.44 -20.08
CA GLY A 366 4.55 -1.00 -19.95
C GLY A 366 4.90 -0.43 -18.58
N VAL A 367 5.65 -1.16 -17.74
CA VAL A 367 5.91 -0.76 -16.34
C VAL A 367 6.68 0.56 -16.22
N PHE A 368 7.67 0.81 -17.08
CA PHE A 368 8.41 2.08 -17.11
C PHE A 368 7.50 3.25 -17.52
N PHE A 369 6.62 3.02 -18.50
CA PHE A 369 5.66 4.02 -18.96
C PHE A 369 4.64 4.38 -17.87
N GLY A 370 4.01 3.36 -17.26
CA GLY A 370 3.07 3.56 -16.17
C GLY A 370 3.70 4.26 -14.97
N ARG A 371 4.93 3.91 -14.62
CA ARG A 371 5.67 4.59 -13.55
C ARG A 371 6.01 6.03 -13.89
N GLY A 372 6.49 6.30 -15.10
CA GLY A 372 6.83 7.67 -15.54
C GLY A 372 5.62 8.61 -15.51
N ILE A 373 4.45 8.14 -15.98
CA ILE A 373 3.21 8.92 -15.91
C ILE A 373 2.77 9.13 -14.45
N SER A 374 2.78 8.09 -13.63
CA SER A 374 2.41 8.18 -12.21
C SER A 374 3.28 9.20 -11.48
N GLN A 375 4.60 9.17 -11.71
CA GLN A 375 5.57 10.09 -11.11
C GLN A 375 5.32 11.53 -11.55
N ALA A 376 5.14 11.77 -12.85
CA ALA A 376 4.81 13.10 -13.35
C ALA A 376 3.50 13.65 -12.76
N TYR A 377 2.45 12.83 -12.69
CA TYR A 377 1.18 13.23 -12.08
C TYR A 377 1.34 13.56 -10.59
N LYS A 378 2.12 12.77 -9.86
CA LYS A 378 2.35 12.98 -8.43
C LYS A 378 3.17 14.23 -8.12
N SER A 379 4.17 14.54 -8.94
CA SER A 379 4.89 15.83 -8.85
C SER A 379 3.92 17.00 -9.05
N VAL A 380 3.02 16.92 -10.04
CA VAL A 380 2.00 17.97 -10.25
C VAL A 380 0.99 18.05 -9.09
N ASP A 381 0.54 16.92 -8.55
CA ASP A 381 -0.39 16.90 -7.41
C ASP A 381 0.28 17.34 -6.08
N ALA A 382 1.63 17.28 -6.01
CA ALA A 382 2.43 17.83 -4.91
C ALA A 382 2.68 19.35 -5.08
N GLY A 383 2.93 19.81 -6.30
CA GLY A 383 3.15 21.22 -6.62
C GLY A 383 1.86 21.91 -7.06
N GLU A 384 1.05 22.43 -6.13
CA GLU A 384 -0.12 23.29 -6.46
C GLU A 384 0.31 24.61 -7.15
N SER A 385 0.68 24.56 -8.44
CA SER A 385 0.61 25.65 -9.43
C SER A 385 1.16 25.17 -10.78
N GLY A 386 0.35 24.51 -11.59
CA GLY A 386 0.73 24.17 -12.96
C GLY A 386 -0.37 23.46 -13.72
N THR A 387 -1.19 24.19 -14.46
CA THR A 387 -2.05 23.61 -15.50
C THR A 387 -1.14 23.05 -16.60
N THR A 388 -1.03 21.73 -16.69
CA THR A 388 -0.26 21.08 -17.75
C THR A 388 -1.12 20.04 -18.46
N SER A 389 -1.24 20.19 -19.78
CA SER A 389 -1.90 19.23 -20.65
C SER A 389 -0.94 18.10 -21.01
N ILE A 390 -1.27 16.87 -20.66
CA ILE A 390 -0.57 15.67 -21.13
C ILE A 390 -1.07 15.34 -22.54
N ASP A 391 -0.25 15.57 -23.57
CA ASP A 391 -0.60 15.25 -24.95
C ASP A 391 -0.11 13.84 -25.31
N PHE A 392 -1.05 12.90 -25.38
CA PHE A 392 -0.78 11.55 -25.84
C PHE A 392 -0.76 11.55 -27.37
N GLY A 393 0.44 11.61 -27.95
CA GLY A 393 0.64 11.47 -29.40
C GLY A 393 0.18 10.10 -29.89
N SER A 394 -1.11 9.95 -30.19
CA SER A 394 -1.67 8.77 -30.83
C SER A 394 -1.57 8.92 -32.34
N ASP A 395 -0.43 8.59 -32.93
CA ASP A 395 -0.37 8.31 -34.36
C ASP A 395 0.69 7.25 -34.66
N ARG A 396 0.19 6.03 -34.93
CA ARG A 396 0.87 4.83 -35.44
C ARG A 396 1.42 3.83 -34.43
N TYR A 397 0.57 3.15 -33.64
CA TYR A 397 0.73 1.71 -33.35
C TYR A 397 -0.64 1.12 -33.02
N SER A 398 -1.16 0.26 -33.90
CA SER A 398 -2.53 -0.28 -33.84
C SER A 398 -2.65 -1.62 -33.10
N HIS A 399 -1.62 -2.11 -32.42
CA HIS A 399 -1.66 -3.35 -31.64
C HIS A 399 -0.80 -3.22 -30.37
N GLU A 400 -1.35 -2.63 -29.31
CA GLU A 400 -0.94 -2.87 -27.92
C GLU A 400 -2.01 -2.26 -27.01
N LYS A 401 -2.94 -3.12 -26.57
CA LYS A 401 -3.99 -2.81 -25.61
C LYS A 401 -3.47 -3.11 -24.21
N TYR A 402 -2.74 -2.20 -23.60
CA TYR A 402 -2.52 -2.18 -22.16
C TYR A 402 -2.19 -0.75 -21.74
N PHE A 403 -3.18 0.03 -21.33
CA PHE A 403 -3.11 0.89 -20.14
C PHE A 403 -4.44 1.62 -19.92
N TRP A 404 -4.78 1.78 -18.64
CA TRP A 404 -6.07 2.23 -18.14
C TRP A 404 -6.44 3.66 -18.54
N CYS A 405 -7.71 3.77 -18.95
CA CYS A 405 -8.58 4.93 -19.11
C CYS A 405 -8.01 6.34 -18.88
N ARG A 406 -8.25 7.17 -19.91
CA ARG A 406 -8.45 8.62 -19.79
C ARG A 406 -9.41 8.92 -18.63
N TYR A 407 -8.90 9.50 -17.55
CA TYR A 407 -9.73 10.30 -16.65
C TYR A 407 -10.03 11.63 -17.34
N ARG A 408 -11.32 11.90 -17.54
CA ARG A 408 -11.87 13.22 -17.85
C ARG A 408 -12.97 13.53 -16.87
#